data_AF-A0A932D0M7-F1
#
_entry.id   AF-A0A932D0M7-F1
#
_cell.length_a   1.000
_cell.length_b   1.000
_cell.length_c   1.000
_cell.angle_alpha   90.00
_cell.angle_beta   90.00
_cell.angle_gamma   90.00
#
_symmetry.space_group_name_H-M   'P 1'
#
loop_
_entity.id
_entity.type
_entity.pdbx_description
1 polymer ?
#
loop_
_entity_poly.entity_id
_entity_poly.type
_entity_poly.pdbx_seq_one_letter_code
_entity_poly.pdbx_strand_id
1 'polypeptide(L)'
;MPSAFTGLLAGDFDAYSAEKWSSNMWNRQRLEVKQRMLALGKELAVDLAGSGLELTLGASDEHPSLWNRKRVDCQWLFLWRNEEERKVLETIVDRDRKLAATILDPTPLSRHAFLGVKLDVHGLELALEVHRNAWVDAKNLRSKLSTTAGKAQMLRLLAELPEGFTFGAGEQVVPAAEVDAERIPAVLAEHESSEWFFVAVRIARDEAIVLGPALGDAVAEAFRRLGPIYRFVAWSRQNDFVSIDQALAQQVAERQVAHEVLESEEREREERLQAERDLARERAKEKGHGAARATGATSWVPPRPPRAAVEATVEPSRKTAPARAVPAPRGATTERAETRQAVPPAASRGPGERSVPKPPAAPPVVDKGVRVRIGTGPFAGKVGTVQEVDKGVAKVLLGLLAARVDVQDLVPVGVAAPGRRS
;
A
#
# COMPACT_ATOMS: atom_id res chain seq x y z
N MET A 1 1.80 -24.99 -7.64
CA MET A 1 2.30 -24.64 -6.29
C MET A 1 2.92 -23.26 -6.39
N PRO A 2 2.52 -22.27 -5.56
CA PRO A 2 3.26 -21.01 -5.51
C PRO A 2 4.73 -21.30 -5.14
N SER A 3 5.65 -20.62 -5.80
CA SER A 3 7.07 -20.71 -5.43
C SER A 3 7.23 -20.20 -4.00
N ALA A 4 7.88 -20.99 -3.14
CA ALA A 4 8.25 -20.55 -1.80
C ALA A 4 9.20 -19.35 -1.87
N PHE A 5 9.20 -18.50 -0.85
CA PHE A 5 10.17 -17.43 -0.73
C PHE A 5 11.59 -17.99 -0.47
N THR A 6 12.56 -17.56 -1.27
CA THR A 6 13.95 -18.07 -1.19
C THR A 6 14.96 -17.04 -0.68
N GLY A 7 14.49 -15.88 -0.18
CA GLY A 7 15.33 -14.74 0.17
C GLY A 7 15.51 -13.73 -0.97
N LEU A 8 16.27 -12.68 -0.65
CA LEU A 8 16.62 -11.59 -1.58
C LEU A 8 18.09 -11.65 -1.97
N LEU A 9 18.39 -11.22 -3.19
CA LEU A 9 19.74 -11.14 -3.74
C LEU A 9 20.21 -9.69 -3.84
N ALA A 10 21.53 -9.48 -3.90
CA ALA A 10 22.10 -8.14 -4.11
C ALA A 10 21.49 -7.42 -5.34
N GLY A 11 21.29 -8.15 -6.43
CA GLY A 11 20.66 -7.63 -7.64
C GLY A 11 19.21 -7.16 -7.42
N ASP A 12 18.50 -7.67 -6.42
CA ASP A 12 17.12 -7.24 -6.15
C ASP A 12 17.12 -5.78 -5.66
N PHE A 13 18.06 -5.40 -4.79
CA PHE A 13 18.24 -4.01 -4.32
C PHE A 13 18.78 -3.10 -5.44
N ASP A 14 19.73 -3.61 -6.23
CA ASP A 14 20.34 -2.84 -7.32
C ASP A 14 19.35 -2.48 -8.44
N ALA A 15 18.19 -3.12 -8.53
CA ALA A 15 17.15 -2.78 -9.49
C ALA A 15 16.53 -1.38 -9.26
N TYR A 16 16.76 -0.81 -8.07
CA TYR A 16 16.21 0.44 -7.59
C TYR A 16 17.26 1.54 -7.38
N SER A 17 18.42 1.43 -8.03
CA SER A 17 19.40 2.52 -8.08
C SER A 17 18.89 3.70 -8.93
N ALA A 18 19.34 4.92 -8.61
CA ALA A 18 18.80 6.16 -9.15
C ALA A 18 18.87 6.25 -10.68
N GLU A 19 19.95 5.75 -11.27
CA GLU A 19 20.13 5.71 -12.72
C GLU A 19 19.16 4.76 -13.45
N LYS A 20 18.45 3.90 -12.72
CA LYS A 20 17.53 2.92 -13.29
C LYS A 20 16.07 3.35 -13.18
N TRP A 21 15.71 4.29 -12.30
CA TRP A 21 14.32 4.50 -11.88
C TRP A 21 13.33 4.72 -13.03
N SER A 22 13.71 5.47 -14.05
CA SER A 22 12.86 5.80 -15.20
C SER A 22 13.09 4.91 -16.43
N SER A 23 14.03 3.96 -16.36
CA SER A 23 14.43 3.13 -17.50
C SER A 23 13.62 1.83 -17.57
N ASN A 24 12.98 1.60 -18.71
CA ASN A 24 12.24 0.36 -19.00
C ASN A 24 13.13 -0.88 -19.17
N MET A 25 14.45 -0.71 -19.33
CA MET A 25 15.38 -1.84 -19.47
C MET A 25 15.40 -2.74 -18.23
N TRP A 26 15.04 -2.19 -17.08
CA TRP A 26 15.08 -2.88 -15.79
C TRP A 26 13.72 -3.46 -15.36
N ASN A 27 12.67 -3.34 -16.20
CA ASN A 27 11.33 -3.82 -15.88
C ASN A 27 11.30 -5.33 -15.61
N ARG A 28 12.06 -6.12 -16.36
CA ARG A 28 12.16 -7.57 -16.12
C ARG A 28 12.74 -7.89 -14.75
N GLN A 29 13.85 -7.25 -14.39
CA GLN A 29 14.49 -7.47 -13.10
C GLN A 29 13.56 -7.06 -11.95
N ARG A 30 12.88 -5.91 -12.06
CA ARG A 30 11.89 -5.48 -11.06
C ARG A 30 10.68 -6.41 -10.98
N LEU A 31 10.24 -6.97 -12.10
CA LEU A 31 9.18 -7.99 -12.11
C LEU A 31 9.60 -9.24 -11.34
N GLU A 32 10.84 -9.69 -11.52
CA GLU A 32 11.40 -10.82 -10.77
C GLU A 32 11.46 -10.51 -9.26
N VAL A 33 11.86 -9.28 -8.88
CA VAL A 33 11.81 -8.81 -7.49
C VAL A 33 10.37 -8.81 -6.95
N LYS A 34 9.44 -8.22 -7.69
CA LYS A 34 8.01 -8.19 -7.34
C LYS A 34 7.44 -9.60 -7.15
N GLN A 35 7.83 -10.57 -7.97
CA GLN A 35 7.39 -11.96 -7.83
C GLN A 35 7.93 -12.61 -6.55
N ARG A 36 9.20 -12.41 -6.20
CA ARG A 36 9.77 -12.90 -4.92
C ARG A 36 9.09 -12.24 -3.72
N MET A 37 8.91 -10.93 -3.79
CA MET A 37 8.18 -10.17 -2.79
C MET A 37 6.73 -10.69 -2.65
N LEU A 38 6.02 -10.94 -3.74
CA LEU A 38 4.67 -11.53 -3.69
C LEU A 38 4.64 -12.94 -3.09
N ALA A 39 5.70 -13.75 -3.23
CA ALA A 39 5.81 -15.03 -2.54
C ALA A 39 5.89 -14.81 -1.02
N LEU A 40 6.78 -13.92 -0.56
CA LEU A 40 6.85 -13.50 0.84
C LEU A 40 5.51 -12.98 1.35
N GLY A 41 4.88 -12.05 0.61
CA GLY A 41 3.60 -11.46 0.99
C GLY A 41 2.45 -12.46 1.15
N LYS A 42 2.46 -13.56 0.39
CA LYS A 42 1.47 -14.64 0.53
C LYS A 42 1.66 -15.42 1.83
N GLU A 43 2.91 -15.75 2.16
CA GLU A 43 3.25 -16.41 3.43
C GLU A 43 2.85 -15.50 4.61
N LEU A 44 3.14 -14.19 4.53
CA LEU A 44 2.73 -13.20 5.53
C LEU A 44 1.21 -13.09 5.68
N ALA A 45 0.47 -13.08 4.57
CA ALA A 45 -0.99 -13.01 4.61
C ALA A 45 -1.60 -14.22 5.33
N VAL A 46 -1.04 -15.42 5.12
CA VAL A 46 -1.46 -16.65 5.82
C VAL A 46 -1.14 -16.58 7.31
N ASP A 47 0.07 -16.15 7.69
CA ASP A 47 0.48 -16.00 9.09
C ASP A 47 -0.42 -15.00 9.85
N LEU A 48 -0.66 -13.84 9.24
CA LEU A 48 -1.52 -12.81 9.81
C LEU A 48 -2.99 -13.25 9.93
N ALA A 49 -3.51 -13.96 8.92
CA ALA A 49 -4.84 -14.54 9.00
C ALA A 49 -4.96 -15.54 10.16
N GLY A 50 -3.92 -16.34 10.41
CA GLY A 50 -3.84 -17.23 11.58
C GLY A 50 -3.91 -16.51 12.92
N SER A 51 -3.51 -15.23 12.96
CA SER A 51 -3.64 -14.36 14.14
C SER A 51 -4.98 -13.59 14.20
N GLY A 52 -5.87 -13.79 13.22
CA GLY A 52 -7.15 -13.09 13.09
C GLY A 52 -7.04 -11.70 12.44
N LEU A 53 -6.02 -11.46 11.60
CA LEU A 53 -5.93 -10.27 10.74
C LEU A 53 -6.08 -10.71 9.28
N GLU A 54 -7.30 -10.68 8.76
CA GLU A 54 -7.58 -11.04 7.37
C GLU A 54 -7.31 -9.86 6.44
N LEU A 55 -6.07 -9.79 5.93
CA LEU A 55 -5.63 -8.73 5.04
C LEU A 55 -5.49 -9.21 3.60
N THR A 56 -5.84 -8.36 2.64
CA THR A 56 -5.57 -8.59 1.21
C THR A 56 -4.18 -8.10 0.85
N LEU A 57 -3.42 -8.94 0.16
CA LEU A 57 -2.12 -8.61 -0.40
C LEU A 57 -2.26 -7.83 -1.72
N GLY A 58 -1.47 -6.77 -1.87
CA GLY A 58 -1.21 -6.10 -3.14
C GLY A 58 0.25 -5.66 -3.27
N ALA A 59 0.59 -5.13 -4.45
CA ALA A 59 1.95 -4.69 -4.78
C ALA A 59 1.93 -3.50 -5.74
N SER A 60 2.94 -2.64 -5.67
CA SER A 60 3.10 -1.51 -6.60
C SER A 60 3.51 -1.98 -8.01
N ASP A 61 3.38 -1.07 -8.98
CA ASP A 61 3.89 -1.27 -10.35
C ASP A 61 5.42 -1.43 -10.35
N GLU A 62 5.91 -2.40 -11.12
CA GLU A 62 7.34 -2.69 -11.29
C GLU A 62 7.98 -1.92 -12.46
N HIS A 63 7.18 -1.20 -13.25
CA HIS A 63 7.62 -0.44 -14.41
C HIS A 63 7.25 1.05 -14.27
N PRO A 64 8.03 1.98 -14.85
CA PRO A 64 7.68 3.39 -14.89
C PRO A 64 6.33 3.61 -15.58
N SER A 65 5.34 4.10 -14.83
CA SER A 65 3.97 4.32 -15.26
C SER A 65 3.49 5.71 -14.82
N LEU A 66 2.32 6.16 -15.29
CA LEU A 66 1.76 7.43 -14.78
C LEU A 66 1.45 7.36 -13.28
N TRP A 67 1.15 6.16 -12.77
CA TRP A 67 0.78 5.87 -11.39
C TRP A 67 1.92 6.10 -10.41
N ASN A 68 3.16 5.85 -10.84
CA ASN A 68 4.37 6.09 -10.05
C ASN A 68 5.20 7.29 -10.58
N ARG A 69 4.55 8.23 -11.28
CA ARG A 69 5.21 9.44 -11.83
C ARG A 69 6.41 9.11 -12.73
N LYS A 70 6.32 8.01 -13.48
CA LYS A 70 7.34 7.47 -14.39
C LYS A 70 8.66 7.15 -13.69
N ARG A 71 8.59 6.70 -12.44
CA ARG A 71 9.75 6.41 -11.61
C ARG A 71 9.46 5.19 -10.73
N VAL A 72 10.41 4.26 -10.65
CA VAL A 72 10.36 3.13 -9.71
C VAL A 72 11.65 3.13 -8.89
N ASP A 73 11.58 3.74 -7.71
CA ASP A 73 12.69 3.83 -6.75
C ASP A 73 12.61 2.84 -5.60
N CYS A 74 11.49 2.16 -5.49
CA CYS A 74 11.27 1.07 -4.56
C CYS A 74 10.16 0.15 -5.09
N GLN A 75 10.08 -1.03 -4.50
CA GLN A 75 8.95 -1.93 -4.67
C GLN A 75 8.20 -2.04 -3.36
N TRP A 76 6.89 -1.82 -3.44
CA TRP A 76 5.99 -2.01 -2.32
C TRP A 76 5.26 -3.33 -2.43
N LEU A 77 5.14 -4.00 -1.30
CA LEU A 77 4.02 -4.86 -0.96
C LEU A 77 3.20 -4.18 0.12
N PHE A 78 1.92 -4.43 0.12
CA PHE A 78 1.03 -3.94 1.15
C PHE A 78 -0.05 -4.97 1.47
N LEU A 79 -0.36 -5.07 2.75
CA LEU A 79 -1.45 -5.86 3.30
C LEU A 79 -2.42 -4.89 3.96
N TRP A 80 -3.63 -4.85 3.46
CA TRP A 80 -4.68 -3.94 3.94
C TRP A 80 -6.00 -4.67 4.10
N ARG A 81 -7.04 -3.95 4.52
CA ARG A 81 -8.41 -4.46 4.66
C ARG A 81 -8.86 -5.32 3.49
N ASN A 82 -9.71 -6.28 3.77
CA ASN A 82 -10.30 -7.13 2.73
C ASN A 82 -11.25 -6.33 1.81
N GLU A 83 -11.66 -6.94 0.70
CA GLU A 83 -12.50 -6.25 -0.29
C GLU A 83 -13.85 -5.80 0.28
N GLU A 84 -14.45 -6.58 1.18
CA GLU A 84 -15.74 -6.26 1.79
C GLU A 84 -15.64 -5.01 2.66
N GLU A 85 -14.67 -4.97 3.58
CA GLU A 85 -14.41 -3.83 4.43
C GLU A 85 -14.02 -2.57 3.64
N ARG A 86 -13.27 -2.72 2.54
CA ARG A 86 -12.94 -1.60 1.65
C ARG A 86 -14.18 -1.03 0.99
N LYS A 87 -15.08 -1.88 0.45
CA LYS A 87 -16.34 -1.42 -0.16
C LYS A 87 -17.21 -0.63 0.82
N VAL A 88 -17.25 -1.05 2.09
CA VAL A 88 -17.96 -0.32 3.15
C VAL A 88 -17.35 1.07 3.39
N LEU A 89 -16.02 1.19 3.36
CA LEU A 89 -15.36 2.48 3.54
C LEU A 89 -15.44 3.38 2.31
N GLU A 90 -15.36 2.81 1.11
CA GLU A 90 -15.41 3.55 -0.15
C GLU A 90 -16.67 4.40 -0.28
N THR A 91 -17.82 3.92 0.20
CA THR A 91 -19.08 4.69 0.17
C THR A 91 -19.01 6.01 0.94
N ILE A 92 -18.10 6.11 1.92
CA ILE A 92 -17.91 7.27 2.78
C ILE A 92 -16.72 8.09 2.29
N VAL A 93 -15.61 7.42 1.96
CA VAL A 93 -14.37 8.07 1.51
C VAL A 93 -14.58 8.84 0.21
N ASP A 94 -15.36 8.32 -0.74
CA ASP A 94 -15.56 8.97 -2.05
C ASP A 94 -16.45 10.21 -1.98
N ARG A 95 -17.28 10.37 -0.92
CA ARG A 95 -18.18 11.53 -0.77
C ARG A 95 -17.42 12.84 -0.54
N ASP A 96 -16.35 12.80 0.24
CA ASP A 96 -15.55 13.98 0.59
C ASP A 96 -14.48 14.32 -0.46
N ARG A 97 -14.32 13.48 -1.49
CA ARG A 97 -13.22 13.62 -2.45
C ARG A 97 -13.66 14.34 -3.71
N LYS A 98 -12.98 15.44 -4.03
CA LYS A 98 -13.13 16.12 -5.32
C LYS A 98 -12.57 15.22 -6.43
N LEU A 99 -13.31 15.06 -7.53
CA LEU A 99 -12.95 14.22 -8.69
C LEU A 99 -11.50 14.43 -9.19
N ALA A 100 -11.02 15.67 -9.15
CA ALA A 100 -9.65 16.05 -9.54
C ALA A 100 -8.57 15.37 -8.67
N ALA A 101 -8.82 15.15 -7.37
CA ALA A 101 -7.89 14.48 -6.48
C ALA A 101 -7.76 12.98 -6.78
N THR A 102 -8.81 12.35 -7.32
CA THR A 102 -8.82 10.93 -7.70
C THR A 102 -7.99 10.68 -8.96
N ILE A 103 -7.93 11.65 -9.88
CA ILE A 103 -7.16 11.55 -11.12
C ILE A 103 -5.64 11.72 -10.86
N LEU A 104 -5.27 12.56 -9.90
CA LEU A 104 -3.87 12.92 -9.63
C LEU A 104 -3.12 11.91 -8.74
N ASP A 105 -3.81 11.26 -7.81
CA ASP A 105 -3.25 10.15 -7.01
C ASP A 105 -4.24 8.99 -6.96
N PRO A 106 -4.22 8.16 -8.01
CA PRO A 106 -5.16 7.07 -8.14
C PRO A 106 -4.70 5.81 -7.38
N THR A 107 -3.53 5.84 -6.73
CA THR A 107 -3.02 4.73 -5.92
C THR A 107 -3.94 4.46 -4.73
N PRO A 108 -4.43 3.23 -4.50
CA PRO A 108 -5.36 2.99 -3.40
C PRO A 108 -4.68 3.02 -2.01
N LEU A 109 -3.34 2.98 -1.96
CA LEU A 109 -2.54 3.05 -0.72
C LEU A 109 -2.76 4.33 0.07
N SER A 110 -3.06 5.43 -0.62
CA SER A 110 -3.26 6.71 0.04
C SER A 110 -4.60 6.84 0.76
N ARG A 111 -5.46 5.80 0.70
CA ARG A 111 -6.85 5.81 1.21
C ARG A 111 -7.06 5.01 2.48
N HIS A 112 -6.11 4.16 2.85
CA HIS A 112 -6.25 3.23 3.97
C HIS A 112 -4.95 3.11 4.77
N ALA A 113 -5.08 2.78 6.05
CA ALA A 113 -4.01 2.19 6.81
C ALA A 113 -3.62 0.82 6.23
N PHE A 114 -2.32 0.53 6.14
CA PHE A 114 -1.81 -0.76 5.66
C PHE A 114 -0.54 -1.17 6.40
N LEU A 115 -0.25 -2.48 6.36
CA LEU A 115 1.07 -3.02 6.70
C LEU A 115 1.86 -3.19 5.41
N GLY A 116 3.06 -2.62 5.33
CA GLY A 116 3.85 -2.50 4.11
C GLY A 116 5.23 -3.13 4.23
N VAL A 117 5.68 -3.74 3.14
CA VAL A 117 7.10 -4.07 2.91
C VAL A 117 7.57 -3.20 1.76
N LYS A 118 8.51 -2.31 2.03
CA LYS A 118 9.16 -1.47 1.02
C LYS A 118 10.58 -1.95 0.82
N LEU A 119 10.92 -2.30 -0.41
CA LEU A 119 12.28 -2.65 -0.83
C LEU A 119 12.84 -1.50 -1.67
N ASP A 120 13.92 -0.89 -1.20
CA ASP A 120 14.68 0.12 -1.95
C ASP A 120 16.15 -0.30 -2.12
N VAL A 121 17.00 0.57 -2.63
CA VAL A 121 18.43 0.26 -2.84
C VAL A 121 19.22 0.01 -1.54
N HIS A 122 18.72 0.49 -0.39
CA HIS A 122 19.40 0.46 0.89
C HIS A 122 18.92 -0.67 1.81
N GLY A 123 17.73 -1.22 1.60
CA GLY A 123 17.21 -2.31 2.42
C GLY A 123 15.71 -2.53 2.31
N LEU A 124 15.19 -3.17 3.35
CA LEU A 124 13.75 -3.35 3.57
C LEU A 124 13.27 -2.46 4.70
N GLU A 125 12.10 -1.88 4.51
CA GLU A 125 11.36 -1.17 5.54
C GLU A 125 10.03 -1.91 5.75
N LEU A 126 9.81 -2.33 6.98
CA LEU A 126 8.62 -3.07 7.42
C LEU A 126 7.81 -2.13 8.28
N ALA A 127 6.63 -1.72 7.81
CA ALA A 127 5.93 -0.59 8.41
C ALA A 127 4.43 -0.82 8.53
N LEU A 128 3.84 -0.28 9.59
CA LEU A 128 2.46 0.18 9.58
C LEU A 128 2.46 1.62 9.07
N GLU A 129 1.67 1.91 8.03
CA GLU A 129 1.59 3.26 7.47
C GLU A 129 0.14 3.76 7.38
N VAL A 130 -0.02 5.06 7.60
CA VAL A 130 -1.27 5.79 7.41
C VAL A 130 -1.00 7.06 6.63
N HIS A 131 -1.47 7.09 5.39
CA HIS A 131 -1.40 8.29 4.57
C HIS A 131 -2.30 9.39 5.14
N ARG A 132 -1.94 10.68 4.98
CA ARG A 132 -2.81 11.80 5.38
C ARG A 132 -4.18 11.81 4.68
N ASN A 133 -4.25 11.26 3.46
CA ASN A 133 -5.51 11.12 2.71
C ASN A 133 -6.33 9.89 3.12
N ALA A 134 -5.78 8.99 3.94
CA ALA A 134 -6.54 7.91 4.57
C ALA A 134 -7.33 8.50 5.75
N TRP A 135 -8.18 9.47 5.45
CA TRP A 135 -8.71 10.40 6.45
C TRP A 135 -9.54 9.72 7.52
N VAL A 136 -10.24 8.63 7.18
CA VAL A 136 -11.02 7.83 8.14
C VAL A 136 -10.07 7.26 9.20
N ASP A 137 -8.99 6.61 8.75
CA ASP A 137 -7.96 6.05 9.60
C ASP A 137 -7.21 7.12 10.39
N ALA A 138 -6.82 8.22 9.73
CA ALA A 138 -6.12 9.32 10.37
C ALA A 138 -6.97 10.02 11.44
N LYS A 139 -8.24 10.32 11.16
CA LYS A 139 -9.15 10.93 12.15
C LYS A 139 -9.47 9.95 13.28
N ASN A 140 -9.64 8.66 12.98
CA ASN A 140 -9.86 7.63 14.00
C ASN A 140 -8.68 7.56 14.96
N LEU A 141 -7.45 7.50 14.42
CA LEU A 141 -6.21 7.51 15.19
C LEU A 141 -6.10 8.76 16.07
N ARG A 142 -6.31 9.96 15.51
CA ARG A 142 -6.26 11.22 16.26
C ARG A 142 -7.31 11.26 17.37
N SER A 143 -8.54 10.85 17.08
CA SER A 143 -9.64 10.82 18.06
C SER A 143 -9.31 9.88 19.22
N LYS A 144 -8.77 8.69 18.92
CA LYS A 144 -8.35 7.73 19.93
C LYS A 144 -7.21 8.26 20.80
N LEU A 145 -6.18 8.81 20.17
CA LEU A 145 -5.01 9.39 20.85
C LEU A 145 -5.27 10.75 21.51
N SER A 146 -6.45 11.35 21.32
CA SER A 146 -6.86 12.52 22.12
C SER A 146 -7.18 12.15 23.58
N THR A 147 -7.51 10.88 23.82
CA THR A 147 -7.89 10.38 25.15
C THR A 147 -6.68 9.84 25.91
N THR A 148 -6.67 10.01 27.23
CA THR A 148 -5.61 9.45 28.10
C THR A 148 -5.54 7.93 27.98
N ALA A 149 -6.69 7.24 27.89
CA ALA A 149 -6.75 5.79 27.74
C ALA A 149 -6.15 5.32 26.40
N GLY A 150 -6.47 6.00 25.30
CA GLY A 150 -5.92 5.69 23.98
C GLY A 150 -4.41 5.91 23.92
N LYS A 151 -3.90 7.02 24.48
CA LYS A 151 -2.45 7.24 24.61
C LYS A 151 -1.78 6.13 25.42
N ALA A 152 -2.31 5.81 26.59
CA ALA A 152 -1.76 4.75 27.43
C ALA A 152 -1.76 3.37 26.75
N GLN A 153 -2.79 3.06 25.97
CA GLN A 153 -2.82 1.84 25.16
C GLN A 153 -1.77 1.85 24.05
N MET A 154 -1.62 2.95 23.31
CA MET A 154 -0.57 3.08 22.29
C MET A 154 0.82 2.92 22.90
N LEU A 155 1.11 3.60 24.01
CA LEU A 155 2.40 3.49 24.70
C LEU A 155 2.72 2.06 25.13
N ARG A 156 1.73 1.29 25.62
CA ARG A 156 1.91 -0.12 25.92
C ARG A 156 2.27 -0.94 24.68
N LEU A 157 1.55 -0.73 23.58
CA LEU A 157 1.83 -1.44 22.33
C LEU A 157 3.22 -1.11 21.77
N LEU A 158 3.64 0.16 21.85
CA LEU A 158 4.97 0.58 21.41
C LEU A 158 6.09 0.03 22.30
N ALA A 159 5.86 -0.09 23.61
CA ALA A 159 6.81 -0.67 24.55
C ALA A 159 6.99 -2.19 24.37
N GLU A 160 6.02 -2.87 23.77
CA GLU A 160 6.12 -4.30 23.40
C GLU A 160 6.88 -4.52 22.08
N LEU A 161 7.17 -3.45 21.33
CA LEU A 161 7.97 -3.54 20.13
C LEU A 161 9.45 -3.79 20.47
N PRO A 162 10.12 -4.65 19.70
CA PRO A 162 11.56 -4.83 19.82
C PRO A 162 12.38 -3.56 19.53
N GLU A 163 13.66 -3.57 19.91
CA GLU A 163 14.60 -2.53 19.52
C GLU A 163 14.69 -2.38 17.99
N GLY A 164 14.89 -1.15 17.53
CA GLY A 164 15.01 -0.80 16.11
C GLY A 164 13.71 -0.32 15.48
N PHE A 165 12.56 -0.53 16.11
CA PHE A 165 11.31 0.10 15.68
C PHE A 165 11.33 1.60 15.96
N THR A 166 10.81 2.37 15.01
CA THR A 166 10.60 3.81 15.11
C THR A 166 9.11 4.12 14.99
N PHE A 167 8.72 5.23 15.58
CA PHE A 167 7.38 5.80 15.57
C PHE A 167 7.50 7.25 15.09
N GLY A 168 6.70 7.65 14.11
CA GLY A 168 6.84 9.01 13.62
C GLY A 168 5.93 9.41 12.47
N ALA A 169 6.10 10.65 12.07
CA ALA A 169 5.57 11.24 10.86
C ALA A 169 6.57 12.30 10.38
N GLY A 170 6.82 12.37 9.07
CA GLY A 170 7.75 13.37 8.52
C GLY A 170 9.12 13.36 9.17
N GLU A 171 9.53 14.53 9.69
CA GLU A 171 10.79 14.70 10.41
C GLU A 171 10.70 14.31 11.90
N GLN A 172 9.49 14.18 12.45
CA GLN A 172 9.28 13.75 13.83
C GLN A 172 9.35 12.23 13.92
N VAL A 173 10.57 11.71 14.09
CA VAL A 173 10.85 10.27 14.19
C VAL A 173 11.57 9.98 15.50
N VAL A 174 11.01 9.06 16.28
CA VAL A 174 11.57 8.65 17.57
C VAL A 174 11.63 7.13 17.67
N PRO A 175 12.60 6.55 18.39
CA PRO A 175 12.58 5.13 18.71
C PRO A 175 11.28 4.77 19.45
N ALA A 176 10.61 3.69 19.04
CA ALA A 176 9.30 3.30 19.59
C ALA A 176 9.34 3.09 21.11
N ALA A 177 10.43 2.53 21.62
CA ALA A 177 10.67 2.31 23.06
C ALA A 177 10.85 3.61 23.86
N GLU A 178 11.14 4.73 23.21
CA GLU A 178 11.32 6.03 23.84
C GLU A 178 10.11 6.96 23.67
N VAL A 179 9.01 6.48 23.08
CA VAL A 179 7.81 7.28 22.94
C VAL A 179 7.17 7.49 24.32
N ASP A 180 6.81 8.73 24.61
CA ASP A 180 6.06 9.13 25.80
C ASP A 180 4.75 9.83 25.41
N ALA A 181 3.94 10.18 26.41
CA ALA A 181 2.64 10.81 26.19
C ALA A 181 2.73 12.23 25.61
N GLU A 182 3.88 12.89 25.73
CA GLU A 182 4.15 14.25 25.26
C GLU A 182 4.61 14.27 23.80
N ARG A 183 5.31 13.22 23.36
CA ARG A 183 5.75 13.02 21.97
C ARG A 183 4.61 12.67 21.03
N ILE A 184 3.58 11.98 21.49
CA ILE A 184 2.43 11.59 20.65
C ILE A 184 1.76 12.80 19.97
N PRO A 185 1.36 13.87 20.69
CA PRO A 185 0.81 15.08 20.06
C PRO A 185 1.71 15.71 18.99
N ALA A 186 3.03 15.75 19.21
CA ALA A 186 3.97 16.33 18.26
C ALA A 186 4.00 15.53 16.94
N VAL A 187 4.04 14.20 17.03
CA VAL A 187 3.97 13.32 15.85
C VAL A 187 2.63 13.45 15.12
N LEU A 188 1.52 13.57 15.85
CA LEU A 188 0.20 13.75 15.23
C LEU A 188 0.06 15.10 14.53
N ALA A 189 0.65 16.17 15.08
CA ALA A 189 0.70 17.47 14.43
C ALA A 189 1.54 17.41 13.15
N GLU A 190 2.70 16.74 13.18
CA GLU A 190 3.53 16.55 11.99
C GLU A 190 2.83 15.72 10.92
N HIS A 191 2.00 14.74 11.29
CA HIS A 191 1.20 13.97 10.34
C HIS A 191 0.17 14.80 9.56
N GLU A 192 -0.24 15.97 10.07
CA GLU A 192 -1.14 16.86 9.34
C GLU A 192 -0.45 17.51 8.13
N SER A 193 0.84 17.83 8.24
CA SER A 193 1.67 18.38 7.17
C SER A 193 2.33 17.31 6.32
N SER A 194 2.73 16.21 6.94
CA SER A 194 3.45 15.12 6.30
C SER A 194 2.54 14.15 5.53
N GLU A 195 3.10 13.43 4.57
CA GLU A 195 2.33 12.46 3.80
C GLU A 195 1.98 11.21 4.62
N TRP A 196 2.86 10.79 5.53
CA TRP A 196 2.77 9.50 6.20
C TRP A 196 2.97 9.62 7.71
N PHE A 197 2.10 8.93 8.46
CA PHE A 197 2.35 8.47 9.82
C PHE A 197 2.79 7.01 9.74
N PHE A 198 3.75 6.60 10.57
CA PHE A 198 4.27 5.24 10.53
C PHE A 198 4.76 4.71 11.87
N VAL A 199 4.74 3.38 11.97
CA VAL A 199 5.52 2.59 12.93
C VAL A 199 6.31 1.58 12.13
N ALA A 200 7.64 1.67 12.13
CA ALA A 200 8.46 0.96 11.16
C ALA A 200 9.74 0.39 11.75
N VAL A 201 10.27 -0.68 11.15
CA VAL A 201 11.64 -1.16 11.38
C VAL A 201 12.34 -1.34 10.04
N ARG A 202 13.65 -1.08 10.02
CA ARG A 202 14.46 -1.19 8.81
C ARG A 202 15.47 -2.34 8.92
N ILE A 203 15.47 -3.22 7.93
CA ILE A 203 16.48 -4.27 7.76
C ILE A 203 17.43 -3.80 6.66
N ALA A 204 18.71 -3.66 7.01
CA ALA A 204 19.72 -3.19 6.05
C ALA A 204 19.90 -4.21 4.91
N ARG A 205 20.26 -3.72 3.71
CA ARG A 205 20.51 -4.54 2.52
C ARG A 205 21.40 -5.75 2.81
N ASP A 206 22.56 -5.53 3.41
CA ASP A 206 23.53 -6.61 3.66
C ASP A 206 22.99 -7.66 4.63
N GLU A 207 22.24 -7.22 5.65
CA GLU A 207 21.57 -8.10 6.60
C GLU A 207 20.47 -8.94 5.92
N ALA A 208 19.64 -8.31 5.09
CA ALA A 208 18.59 -8.99 4.34
C ALA A 208 19.15 -10.06 3.39
N ILE A 209 20.29 -9.79 2.74
CA ILE A 209 20.98 -10.75 1.87
C ILE A 209 21.53 -11.93 2.69
N VAL A 210 22.17 -11.64 3.84
CA VAL A 210 22.74 -12.67 4.72
C VAL A 210 21.66 -13.58 5.31
N LEU A 211 20.49 -13.04 5.65
CA LEU A 211 19.37 -13.82 6.17
C LEU A 211 18.83 -14.84 5.15
N GLY A 212 18.90 -14.54 3.85
CA GLY A 212 18.45 -15.44 2.79
C GLY A 212 16.99 -15.89 3.03
N PRO A 213 16.68 -17.21 3.02
CA PRO A 213 15.33 -17.70 3.31
C PRO A 213 14.79 -17.33 4.70
N ALA A 214 15.66 -17.21 5.72
CA ALA A 214 15.25 -16.86 7.09
C ALA A 214 14.72 -15.42 7.22
N LEU A 215 14.90 -14.60 6.18
CA LEU A 215 14.28 -13.28 6.09
C LEU A 215 12.75 -13.37 6.15
N GLY A 216 12.14 -14.43 5.61
CA GLY A 216 10.69 -14.63 5.67
C GLY A 216 10.18 -14.67 7.12
N ASP A 217 10.84 -15.46 7.97
CA ASP A 217 10.51 -15.57 9.40
C ASP A 217 10.72 -14.25 10.15
N ALA A 218 11.79 -13.52 9.84
CA ALA A 218 12.08 -12.22 10.44
C ALA A 218 11.00 -11.18 10.09
N VAL A 219 10.56 -11.16 8.83
CA VAL A 219 9.47 -10.27 8.38
C VAL A 219 8.15 -10.68 9.03
N ALA A 220 7.84 -11.97 9.11
CA ALA A 220 6.63 -12.48 9.76
C ALA A 220 6.57 -12.09 11.25
N GLU A 221 7.68 -12.24 11.99
CA GLU A 221 7.76 -11.79 13.38
C GLU A 221 7.52 -10.29 13.51
N ALA A 222 8.13 -9.46 12.66
CA ALA A 222 7.91 -8.01 12.68
C ALA A 222 6.43 -7.65 12.44
N PHE A 223 5.77 -8.32 11.49
CA PHE A 223 4.35 -8.08 11.20
C PHE A 223 3.43 -8.60 12.31
N ARG A 224 3.77 -9.70 12.99
CA ARG A 224 3.05 -10.15 14.19
C ARG A 224 3.13 -9.11 15.32
N ARG A 225 4.25 -8.38 15.44
CA ARG A 225 4.39 -7.26 16.39
C ARG A 225 3.62 -6.01 15.96
N LEU A 226 3.58 -5.73 14.66
CA LEU A 226 2.81 -4.59 14.11
C LEU A 226 1.30 -4.84 14.09
N GLY A 227 0.83 -6.10 14.03
CA GLY A 227 -0.59 -6.46 13.91
C GLY A 227 -1.49 -5.85 15.01
N PRO A 228 -1.15 -5.93 16.30
CA PRO A 228 -1.88 -5.24 17.36
C PRO A 228 -1.96 -3.72 17.18
N ILE A 229 -0.89 -3.09 16.69
CA ILE A 229 -0.86 -1.64 16.42
C ILE A 229 -1.72 -1.32 15.20
N TYR A 230 -1.67 -2.14 14.15
CA TYR A 230 -2.57 -2.02 13.00
C TYR A 230 -4.03 -2.03 13.45
N ARG A 231 -4.45 -3.01 14.26
CA ARG A 231 -5.81 -3.06 14.82
C ARG A 231 -6.16 -1.85 15.67
N PHE A 232 -5.18 -1.29 16.38
CA PHE A 232 -5.39 -0.09 17.17
C PHE A 232 -5.65 1.15 16.29
N VAL A 233 -4.88 1.28 15.20
CA VAL A 233 -4.84 2.44 14.32
C VAL A 233 -5.94 2.40 13.26
N ALA A 234 -6.04 1.29 12.52
CA ALA A 234 -6.98 1.09 11.44
C ALA A 234 -8.41 1.14 11.98
N TRP A 235 -9.25 1.97 11.37
CA TRP A 235 -10.68 2.00 11.63
C TRP A 235 -11.32 0.64 11.35
N SER A 236 -12.23 0.25 12.24
CA SER A 236 -13.17 -0.86 12.02
C SER A 236 -14.45 -0.53 12.79
N ARG A 237 -15.52 -1.30 12.58
CA ARG A 237 -16.77 -1.12 13.34
C ARG A 237 -16.57 -1.26 14.85
N GLN A 238 -15.65 -2.13 15.27
CA GLN A 238 -15.31 -2.33 16.69
C GLN A 238 -14.31 -1.28 17.21
N ASN A 239 -13.80 -0.41 16.33
CA ASN A 239 -12.81 0.63 16.60
C ASN A 239 -13.23 1.95 15.96
N ASP A 240 -14.51 2.32 16.09
CA ASP A 240 -15.09 3.53 15.49
C ASP A 240 -15.09 4.71 16.48
N PHE A 241 -14.03 5.52 16.46
CA PHE A 241 -13.92 6.75 17.25
C PHE A 241 -14.33 8.00 16.47
N VAL A 242 -14.84 7.83 15.25
CA VAL A 242 -15.22 8.91 14.33
C VAL A 242 -16.70 8.82 13.92
N SER A 243 -17.48 7.94 14.56
CA SER A 243 -18.91 7.73 14.33
C SER A 243 -19.26 7.45 12.86
N ILE A 244 -18.38 6.76 12.16
CA ILE A 244 -18.56 6.36 10.76
C ILE A 244 -19.72 5.38 10.63
N ASP A 245 -19.95 4.52 11.61
CA ASP A 245 -21.09 3.60 11.61
C ASP A 245 -22.43 4.36 11.69
N GLN A 246 -22.49 5.46 12.44
CA GLN A 246 -23.68 6.31 12.49
C GLN A 246 -23.90 7.01 11.15
N ALA A 247 -22.84 7.54 10.54
CA ALA A 247 -22.90 8.15 9.22
C ALA A 247 -23.35 7.16 8.14
N LEU A 248 -22.90 5.90 8.21
CA LEU A 248 -23.31 4.84 7.30
C LEU A 248 -24.79 4.48 7.49
N ALA A 249 -25.24 4.34 8.74
CA ALA A 249 -26.64 4.04 9.05
C ALA A 249 -27.58 5.13 8.55
N GLN A 250 -27.21 6.40 8.74
CA GLN A 250 -27.96 7.54 8.21
C GLN A 250 -28.04 7.51 6.67
N GLN A 251 -26.94 7.18 5.99
CA GLN A 251 -26.92 7.11 4.53
C GLN A 251 -27.81 5.99 3.97
N VAL A 252 -27.85 4.84 4.64
CA VAL A 252 -28.75 3.74 4.25
C VAL A 252 -30.21 4.19 4.41
N ALA A 253 -30.55 4.86 5.52
CA ALA A 253 -31.89 5.39 5.74
C ALA A 253 -32.28 6.44 4.68
N GLU A 254 -31.39 7.38 4.35
CA GLU A 254 -31.62 8.39 3.30
C GLU A 254 -31.88 7.75 1.93
N ARG A 255 -31.14 6.69 1.58
CA ARG A 255 -31.34 5.95 0.32
C ARG A 255 -32.66 5.19 0.29
N GLN A 256 -33.08 4.61 1.41
CA GLN A 256 -34.37 3.93 1.52
C GLN A 256 -35.51 4.91 1.30
N VAL A 257 -35.47 6.07 1.97
CA VAL A 257 -36.46 7.14 1.76
C VAL A 257 -36.47 7.62 0.31
N ALA A 258 -35.30 7.85 -0.31
CA ALA A 258 -35.24 8.26 -1.71
C ALA A 258 -35.81 7.21 -2.68
N HIS A 259 -35.56 5.92 -2.41
CA HIS A 259 -36.11 4.83 -3.21
C HIS A 259 -37.63 4.72 -3.05
N GLU A 260 -38.15 4.85 -1.84
CA GLU A 260 -39.59 4.88 -1.58
C GLU A 260 -40.28 6.06 -2.27
N VAL A 261 -39.65 7.23 -2.29
CA VAL A 261 -40.16 8.39 -3.04
C VAL A 261 -40.20 8.09 -4.54
N LEU A 262 -39.13 7.56 -5.12
CA LEU A 262 -39.11 7.19 -6.54
C LEU A 262 -40.17 6.13 -6.87
N GLU A 263 -40.31 5.09 -6.05
CA GLU A 263 -41.37 4.10 -6.24
C GLU A 263 -42.76 4.74 -6.15
N SER A 264 -42.96 5.70 -5.24
CA SER A 264 -44.25 6.40 -5.12
C SER A 264 -44.54 7.26 -6.35
N GLU A 265 -43.54 7.94 -6.90
CA GLU A 265 -43.66 8.73 -8.13
C GLU A 265 -43.95 7.83 -9.35
N GLU A 266 -43.31 6.67 -9.44
CA GLU A 266 -43.58 5.68 -10.48
C GLU A 266 -45.00 5.14 -10.38
N ARG A 267 -45.47 4.79 -9.17
CA ARG A 267 -46.87 4.36 -8.95
C ARG A 267 -47.87 5.44 -9.34
N GLU A 268 -47.65 6.69 -8.90
CA GLU A 268 -48.52 7.81 -9.29
C GLU A 268 -48.53 8.02 -10.81
N ARG A 269 -47.39 7.85 -11.47
CA ARG A 269 -47.28 7.97 -12.94
C ARG A 269 -48.05 6.86 -13.65
N GLU A 270 -47.94 5.62 -13.17
CA GLU A 270 -48.69 4.48 -13.69
C GLU A 270 -50.21 4.66 -13.49
N GLU A 271 -50.63 5.12 -12.32
CA GLU A 271 -52.04 5.42 -12.03
C GLU A 271 -52.58 6.53 -12.93
N ARG A 272 -51.82 7.60 -13.17
CA ARG A 272 -52.20 8.66 -14.12
C ARG A 272 -52.35 8.13 -15.54
N LEU A 273 -51.41 7.31 -16.01
CA LEU A 273 -51.48 6.69 -17.34
C LEU A 273 -52.68 5.74 -17.44
N GLN A 274 -52.99 5.00 -16.38
CA GLN A 274 -54.13 4.10 -16.35
C GLN A 274 -55.46 4.88 -16.38
N ALA A 275 -55.58 5.94 -15.57
CA ALA A 275 -56.74 6.82 -15.57
C ALA A 275 -56.97 7.49 -16.94
N GLU A 276 -55.89 7.93 -17.62
CA GLU A 276 -55.97 8.48 -18.96
C GLU A 276 -56.45 7.44 -19.99
N ARG A 277 -55.97 6.19 -19.90
CA ARG A 277 -56.43 5.08 -20.75
C ARG A 277 -57.90 4.75 -20.53
N ASP A 278 -58.36 4.79 -19.29
CA ASP A 278 -59.76 4.50 -18.96
C ASP A 278 -60.68 5.63 -19.44
N LEU A 279 -60.30 6.90 -19.25
CA LEU A 279 -60.98 8.06 -19.86
C LEU A 279 -61.04 7.97 -21.39
N ALA A 280 -59.94 7.55 -22.04
CA ALA A 280 -59.90 7.35 -23.49
C ALA A 280 -60.85 6.23 -23.94
N ARG A 281 -60.95 5.13 -23.17
CA ARG A 281 -61.90 4.03 -23.41
C ARG A 281 -63.34 4.49 -23.27
N GLU A 282 -63.67 5.28 -22.25
CA GLU A 282 -65.02 5.83 -22.07
C GLU A 282 -65.41 6.74 -23.24
N ARG A 283 -64.53 7.67 -23.62
CA ARG A 283 -64.75 8.54 -24.80
C ARG A 283 -64.95 7.76 -26.10
N ALA A 284 -64.27 6.62 -26.26
CA ALA A 284 -64.46 5.74 -27.41
C ALA A 284 -65.83 5.04 -27.38
N LYS A 285 -66.29 4.59 -26.20
CA LYS A 285 -67.63 3.98 -26.04
C LYS A 285 -68.76 4.97 -26.32
N GLU A 286 -68.65 6.21 -25.86
CA GLU A 286 -69.63 7.28 -26.14
C GLU A 286 -69.73 7.58 -27.64
N LYS A 287 -68.57 7.71 -28.32
CA LYS A 287 -68.54 7.90 -29.78
C LYS A 287 -69.11 6.70 -30.54
N GLY A 288 -68.91 5.48 -30.04
CA GLY A 288 -69.46 4.25 -30.64
C GLY A 288 -71.00 4.16 -30.58
N HIS A 289 -71.63 4.67 -29.52
CA HIS A 289 -73.10 4.68 -29.38
C HIS A 289 -73.78 5.74 -30.27
N GLY A 290 -73.09 6.83 -30.60
CA GLY A 290 -73.59 7.85 -31.54
C GLY A 290 -73.60 7.38 -33.00
N ALA A 291 -72.69 6.50 -33.40
CA ALA A 291 -72.58 6.01 -34.79
C ALA A 291 -73.58 4.88 -35.11
N ALA A 292 -74.06 4.13 -34.12
CA ALA A 292 -74.99 3.02 -34.32
C ALA A 292 -76.46 3.43 -34.58
N ARG A 293 -76.82 4.71 -34.39
CA ARG A 293 -78.17 5.25 -34.71
C ARG A 293 -78.25 6.02 -36.04
N ALA A 294 -77.14 6.19 -36.75
CA ALA A 294 -77.08 6.98 -37.98
C ALA A 294 -76.49 6.19 -39.16
N THR A 295 -76.96 4.97 -39.40
CA THR A 295 -76.76 4.28 -40.69
C THR A 295 -77.99 3.43 -41.06
N GLY A 296 -79.11 4.12 -41.21
CA GLY A 296 -80.19 3.69 -42.09
C GLY A 296 -80.17 4.55 -43.35
N ALA A 297 -79.13 4.46 -44.18
CA ALA A 297 -79.14 5.01 -45.55
C ALA A 297 -77.91 4.55 -46.34
N THR A 298 -78.18 3.70 -47.33
CA THR A 298 -77.51 3.59 -48.63
C THR A 298 -75.99 3.40 -48.69
N SER A 299 -75.66 2.18 -49.12
CA SER A 299 -74.42 1.83 -49.81
C SER A 299 -74.07 2.85 -50.89
N TRP A 300 -72.86 3.40 -50.80
CA TRP A 300 -72.16 3.90 -51.97
C TRP A 300 -70.72 3.36 -51.93
N VAL A 301 -70.44 2.45 -52.84
CA VAL A 301 -69.12 1.86 -53.08
C VAL A 301 -68.44 2.69 -54.17
N PRO A 302 -67.39 3.47 -53.88
CA PRO A 302 -66.57 4.06 -54.92
C PRO A 302 -65.71 2.97 -55.60
N PRO A 303 -65.51 3.06 -56.93
CA PRO A 303 -64.74 2.08 -57.68
C PRO A 303 -63.25 2.14 -57.33
N ARG A 304 -62.68 0.94 -57.27
CA ARG A 304 -61.28 0.61 -57.04
C ARG A 304 -60.42 1.08 -58.24
N PRO A 305 -59.47 2.00 -58.08
CA PRO A 305 -58.42 2.20 -59.09
C PRO A 305 -57.39 1.06 -59.06
N PRO A 306 -56.77 0.72 -60.19
CA PRO A 306 -55.95 -0.48 -60.35
C PRO A 306 -54.62 -0.40 -59.60
N ARG A 307 -54.18 -1.58 -59.10
CA ARG A 307 -52.84 -1.86 -58.59
C ARG A 307 -51.79 -1.46 -59.65
N ALA A 308 -51.00 -0.43 -59.36
CA ALA A 308 -49.66 -0.29 -59.91
C ALA A 308 -48.67 -0.85 -58.88
N ALA A 309 -48.07 -1.99 -59.20
CA ALA A 309 -46.91 -2.50 -58.52
C ALA A 309 -45.74 -1.55 -58.80
N VAL A 310 -45.16 -0.96 -57.76
CA VAL A 310 -43.84 -0.35 -57.85
C VAL A 310 -43.07 -0.78 -56.61
N GLU A 311 -42.23 -1.80 -56.80
CA GLU A 311 -41.05 -2.04 -56.00
C GLU A 311 -40.20 -0.77 -55.98
N ALA A 312 -39.89 -0.25 -54.80
CA ALA A 312 -38.88 0.77 -54.60
C ALA A 312 -37.94 0.29 -53.49
N THR A 313 -36.98 -0.51 -53.94
CA THR A 313 -35.58 -0.53 -53.57
C THR A 313 -35.16 0.40 -52.44
N VAL A 314 -34.77 -0.23 -51.33
CA VAL A 314 -33.83 0.31 -50.35
C VAL A 314 -32.46 0.39 -51.02
N GLU A 315 -31.98 1.60 -51.30
CA GLU A 315 -30.57 1.81 -51.65
C GLU A 315 -29.87 2.67 -50.57
N PRO A 316 -28.66 2.27 -50.13
CA PRO A 316 -27.95 2.90 -49.03
C PRO A 316 -27.12 4.11 -49.50
N SER A 317 -27.18 5.19 -48.73
CA SER A 317 -26.34 6.37 -48.95
C SER A 317 -24.89 6.08 -48.53
N ARG A 318 -24.02 5.88 -49.53
CA ARG A 318 -22.56 6.03 -49.41
C ARG A 318 -22.18 7.47 -49.75
N LYS A 319 -21.47 8.14 -48.83
CA LYS A 319 -20.55 9.24 -49.16
C LYS A 319 -19.13 8.85 -48.74
N THR A 320 -18.29 8.71 -49.76
CA THR A 320 -16.84 8.54 -49.73
C THR A 320 -16.10 9.86 -49.43
N ALA A 321 -15.25 9.83 -48.40
CA ALA A 321 -13.79 10.10 -48.40
C ALA A 321 -13.29 11.55 -48.73
N PRO A 322 -12.15 12.03 -48.17
CA PRO A 322 -10.85 11.40 -48.41
C PRO A 322 -9.90 11.29 -47.20
N ALA A 323 -8.93 10.39 -47.41
CA ALA A 323 -7.78 10.11 -46.57
C ALA A 323 -6.87 11.34 -46.37
N ARG A 324 -6.36 11.49 -45.14
CA ARG A 324 -5.25 12.39 -44.84
C ARG A 324 -4.02 11.54 -44.50
N ALA A 325 -3.13 11.43 -45.48
CA ALA A 325 -1.79 10.90 -45.30
C ALA A 325 -0.98 11.87 -44.41
N VAL A 326 -0.32 11.35 -43.38
CA VAL A 326 0.72 12.05 -42.63
C VAL A 326 2.06 11.36 -42.95
N PRO A 327 3.10 12.13 -43.30
CA PRO A 327 4.32 11.61 -43.91
C PRO A 327 5.32 11.06 -42.87
N ALA A 328 6.16 10.14 -43.36
CA ALA A 328 7.42 9.76 -42.73
C ALA A 328 8.43 10.93 -42.75
N PRO A 329 9.35 11.02 -41.77
CA PRO A 329 10.59 11.75 -41.95
C PRO A 329 11.78 10.78 -42.17
N ARG A 330 12.32 10.78 -43.39
CA ARG A 330 13.77 10.70 -43.68
C ARG A 330 14.21 12.17 -43.77
N GLY A 331 15.29 12.69 -43.20
CA GLY A 331 16.65 12.20 -42.93
C GLY A 331 17.59 13.29 -43.48
N ALA A 332 18.51 13.83 -42.67
CA ALA A 332 19.69 14.64 -43.05
C ALA A 332 20.23 15.35 -41.78
N THR A 333 21.32 14.87 -41.18
CA THR A 333 22.70 15.36 -41.34
C THR A 333 22.94 16.80 -40.87
N THR A 334 23.57 16.92 -39.70
CA THR A 334 24.58 17.95 -39.43
C THR A 334 25.72 17.30 -38.63
N GLU A 335 26.82 17.08 -39.36
CA GLU A 335 28.18 17.16 -38.84
C GLU A 335 28.35 18.37 -37.90
N ARG A 336 28.87 18.14 -36.70
CA ARG A 336 29.82 19.07 -36.09
C ARG A 336 30.73 18.37 -35.08
N ALA A 337 31.96 18.19 -35.53
CA ALA A 337 33.24 18.38 -34.86
C ALA A 337 33.30 18.35 -33.32
N GLU A 338 34.14 17.42 -32.85
CA GLU A 338 35.25 17.66 -31.91
C GLU A 338 34.97 18.46 -30.64
N THR A 339 35.11 17.81 -29.48
CA THR A 339 36.19 18.15 -28.54
C THR A 339 36.44 16.94 -27.62
N ARG A 340 37.58 16.28 -27.85
CA ARG A 340 38.25 15.46 -26.83
C ARG A 340 38.63 16.39 -25.67
N GLN A 341 38.19 16.11 -24.46
CA GLN A 341 38.89 16.57 -23.28
C GLN A 341 39.27 15.39 -22.39
N ALA A 342 40.50 15.49 -21.93
CA ALA A 342 41.36 14.43 -21.52
C ALA A 342 41.14 14.06 -20.06
N VAL A 343 41.38 12.78 -19.80
CA VAL A 343 41.70 12.19 -18.51
C VAL A 343 42.94 12.87 -17.92
N PRO A 344 42.93 13.35 -16.67
CA PRO A 344 44.14 13.45 -15.87
C PRO A 344 44.36 12.14 -15.08
N PRO A 345 45.62 11.67 -14.97
CA PRO A 345 45.96 10.38 -14.38
C PRO A 345 46.09 10.42 -12.86
N ALA A 346 46.16 9.21 -12.32
CA ALA A 346 46.34 8.81 -10.94
C ALA A 346 47.43 9.57 -10.16
N ALA A 347 47.15 9.85 -8.88
CA ALA A 347 48.14 10.16 -7.86
C ALA A 347 48.11 9.11 -6.74
N SER A 348 49.16 8.29 -6.76
CA SER A 348 49.93 7.75 -5.62
C SER A 348 49.20 7.28 -4.36
N ARG A 349 49.23 5.95 -4.21
CA ARG A 349 49.18 5.19 -2.96
C ARG A 349 50.28 5.63 -1.98
N GLY A 350 49.91 5.91 -0.74
CA GLY A 350 50.84 5.92 0.41
C GLY A 350 51.04 4.50 0.97
N PRO A 351 52.26 4.11 1.38
CA PRO A 351 52.54 2.80 1.94
C PRO A 351 52.04 2.69 3.39
N GLY A 352 51.46 1.54 3.71
CA GLY A 352 50.87 1.24 5.01
C GLY A 352 51.89 1.05 6.14
N GLU A 353 51.50 1.49 7.32
CA GLU A 353 52.08 1.06 8.59
C GLU A 353 51.69 -0.40 8.85
N ARG A 354 52.69 -1.29 8.83
CA ARG A 354 52.57 -2.66 9.34
C ARG A 354 52.65 -2.61 10.86
N SER A 355 51.54 -2.88 11.53
CA SER A 355 51.51 -3.20 12.95
C SER A 355 52.00 -4.63 13.19
N VAL A 356 52.91 -4.78 14.15
CA VAL A 356 53.49 -6.06 14.59
C VAL A 356 52.48 -6.78 15.51
N PRO A 357 52.22 -8.09 15.35
CA PRO A 357 51.30 -8.82 16.22
C PRO A 357 51.89 -9.06 17.61
N LYS A 358 51.12 -8.66 18.64
CA LYS A 358 51.37 -8.90 20.06
C LYS A 358 50.98 -10.35 20.43
N PRO A 359 51.74 -11.05 21.29
CA PRO A 359 51.50 -12.45 21.64
C PRO A 359 50.16 -12.67 22.40
N PRO A 360 49.54 -13.85 22.25
CA PRO A 360 48.17 -14.11 22.72
C PRO A 360 48.06 -14.13 24.24
N ALA A 361 47.17 -13.30 24.76
CA ALA A 361 46.71 -13.32 26.14
C ALA A 361 45.80 -14.53 26.39
N ALA A 362 45.76 -14.99 27.64
CA ALA A 362 44.90 -16.09 28.11
C ALA A 362 43.43 -15.89 27.68
N PRO A 363 42.70 -16.99 27.37
CA PRO A 363 41.34 -16.91 26.86
C PRO A 363 40.43 -16.18 27.87
N PRO A 364 39.68 -15.15 27.44
CA PRO A 364 38.75 -14.45 28.30
C PRO A 364 37.63 -15.40 28.72
N VAL A 365 37.37 -15.49 30.02
CA VAL A 365 36.21 -16.20 30.56
C VAL A 365 34.98 -15.33 30.30
N VAL A 366 34.01 -15.85 29.54
CA VAL A 366 32.78 -15.16 29.17
C VAL A 366 31.61 -15.81 29.90
N ASP A 367 31.00 -15.08 30.83
CA ASP A 367 29.85 -15.54 31.61
C ASP A 367 28.50 -15.17 30.96
N LYS A 368 27.45 -15.91 31.31
CA LYS A 368 26.06 -15.61 30.93
C LYS A 368 25.65 -14.24 31.47
N GLY A 369 25.01 -13.43 30.63
CA GLY A 369 24.54 -12.07 30.93
C GLY A 369 25.54 -10.96 30.63
N VAL A 370 26.79 -11.28 30.25
CA VAL A 370 27.79 -10.28 29.88
C VAL A 370 27.51 -9.70 28.50
N ARG A 371 27.68 -8.38 28.35
CA ARG A 371 27.67 -7.71 27.04
C ARG A 371 28.98 -7.97 26.32
N VAL A 372 28.88 -8.53 25.12
CA VAL A 372 30.03 -8.90 24.29
C VAL A 372 29.92 -8.25 22.92
N ARG A 373 31.06 -7.89 22.34
CA ARG A 373 31.19 -7.46 20.95
C ARG A 373 31.75 -8.63 20.14
N ILE A 374 31.12 -8.94 19.01
CA ILE A 374 31.58 -10.00 18.11
C ILE A 374 32.78 -9.48 17.30
N GLY A 375 33.88 -10.22 17.29
CA GLY A 375 35.14 -9.83 16.66
C GLY A 375 35.23 -10.19 15.18
N THR A 376 34.74 -11.37 14.79
CA THR A 376 34.81 -11.86 13.41
C THR A 376 33.46 -12.42 12.93
N GLY A 377 33.33 -12.68 11.62
CA GLY A 377 32.11 -13.24 11.02
C GLY A 377 31.05 -12.21 10.61
N PRO A 378 29.84 -12.66 10.22
CA PRO A 378 28.80 -11.80 9.63
C PRO A 378 28.23 -10.76 10.61
N PHE A 379 28.45 -10.95 11.91
CA PHE A 379 28.02 -10.03 12.97
C PHE A 379 29.18 -9.25 13.58
N ALA A 380 30.37 -9.24 12.95
CA ALA A 380 31.54 -8.52 13.44
C ALA A 380 31.22 -7.04 13.77
N GLY A 381 31.68 -6.59 14.93
CA GLY A 381 31.43 -5.25 15.47
C GLY A 381 30.10 -5.07 16.20
N LYS A 382 29.13 -5.97 16.05
CA LYS A 382 27.84 -5.87 16.76
C LYS A 382 28.00 -6.24 18.24
N VAL A 383 27.21 -5.59 19.09
CA VAL A 383 27.19 -5.83 20.54
C VAL A 383 25.91 -6.57 20.90
N GLY A 384 26.04 -7.63 21.68
CA GLY A 384 24.91 -8.42 22.18
C GLY A 384 25.11 -8.90 23.60
N THR A 385 24.13 -9.61 24.13
CA THR A 385 24.16 -10.17 25.50
C THR A 385 24.22 -11.69 25.42
N VAL A 386 25.16 -12.30 26.14
CA VAL A 386 25.31 -13.76 26.19
C VAL A 386 24.15 -14.38 26.96
N GLN A 387 23.36 -15.24 26.31
CA GLN A 387 22.22 -15.95 26.90
C GLN A 387 22.62 -17.31 27.47
N GLU A 388 23.56 -18.00 26.83
CA GLU A 388 24.01 -19.35 27.19
C GLU A 388 25.39 -19.62 26.60
N VAL A 389 26.21 -20.43 27.27
CA VAL A 389 27.54 -20.84 26.80
C VAL A 389 27.63 -22.35 26.94
N ASP A 390 27.86 -23.06 25.83
CA ASP A 390 28.05 -24.52 25.80
C ASP A 390 29.25 -24.86 24.91
N LYS A 391 30.20 -25.64 25.46
CA LYS A 391 31.36 -26.22 24.75
C LYS A 391 32.10 -25.27 23.80
N GLY A 392 32.33 -24.03 24.22
CA GLY A 392 33.08 -23.03 23.43
C GLY A 392 32.24 -22.25 22.41
N VAL A 393 30.92 -22.49 22.35
CA VAL A 393 29.98 -21.69 21.56
C VAL A 393 29.02 -20.96 22.51
N ALA A 394 28.89 -19.66 22.32
CA ALA A 394 27.95 -18.81 23.05
C ALA A 394 26.73 -18.47 22.19
N LYS A 395 25.54 -18.56 22.77
CA LYS A 395 24.31 -18.01 22.19
C LYS A 395 24.21 -16.55 22.60
N VAL A 396 24.37 -15.63 21.64
CA VAL A 396 24.36 -14.18 21.86
C VAL A 396 23.08 -13.59 21.29
N LEU A 397 22.37 -12.78 22.07
CA LEU A 397 21.21 -12.01 21.61
C LEU A 397 21.67 -10.65 21.07
N LEU A 398 21.39 -10.39 19.80
CA LEU A 398 21.73 -9.19 19.03
C LEU A 398 20.42 -8.48 18.62
N GLY A 399 19.86 -7.68 19.52
CA GLY A 399 18.53 -7.08 19.32
C GLY A 399 17.46 -8.17 19.19
N LEU A 400 16.89 -8.29 17.98
CA LEU A 400 15.85 -9.28 17.64
C LEU A 400 16.36 -10.68 17.32
N LEU A 401 17.66 -10.83 17.07
CA LEU A 401 18.25 -12.06 16.56
C LEU A 401 19.04 -12.78 17.65
N ALA A 402 18.97 -14.11 17.67
CA ALA A 402 19.85 -14.94 18.48
C ALA A 402 20.86 -15.66 17.56
N ALA A 403 22.15 -15.40 17.75
CA ALA A 403 23.23 -16.01 16.98
C ALA A 403 24.10 -16.93 17.84
N ARG A 404 24.63 -18.00 17.25
CA ARG A 404 25.65 -18.86 17.86
C ARG A 404 27.02 -18.37 17.39
N VAL A 405 27.89 -18.01 18.32
CA VAL A 405 29.21 -17.42 18.06
C VAL A 405 30.26 -18.15 18.89
N ASP A 406 31.44 -18.40 18.33
CA ASP A 406 32.54 -18.99 19.09
C ASP A 406 32.98 -18.04 20.20
N VAL A 407 33.25 -18.58 21.39
CA VAL A 407 33.68 -17.79 22.55
C VAL A 407 35.01 -17.05 22.26
N GLN A 408 35.86 -17.59 21.39
CA GLN A 408 37.12 -16.93 21.00
C GLN A 408 36.89 -15.64 20.18
N ASP A 409 35.75 -15.53 19.51
CA ASP A 409 35.37 -14.36 18.72
C ASP A 409 34.60 -13.32 19.56
N LEU A 410 34.45 -13.52 20.87
CA LEU A 410 33.74 -12.59 21.74
C LEU A 410 34.71 -11.73 22.55
N VAL A 411 34.53 -10.41 22.45
CA VAL A 411 35.28 -9.42 23.23
C VAL A 411 34.34 -8.81 24.28
N PRO A 412 34.59 -8.97 25.59
CA PRO A 412 33.78 -8.33 26.63
C PRO A 412 33.77 -6.81 26.46
N VAL A 413 32.59 -6.20 26.43
CA VAL A 413 32.46 -4.74 26.44
C VAL A 413 32.37 -4.33 27.90
N GLY A 414 33.48 -3.86 28.46
CA GLY A 414 33.56 -3.45 29.86
C GLY A 414 32.42 -2.51 30.22
N VAL A 415 31.63 -2.90 31.23
CA VAL A 415 30.63 -2.02 31.84
C VAL A 415 31.41 -0.89 32.50
N ALA A 416 31.26 0.34 32.03
CA ALA A 416 31.77 1.50 32.74
C ALA A 416 31.22 1.44 34.17
N ALA A 417 32.11 1.33 35.16
CA ALA A 417 31.72 1.22 36.56
C ALA A 417 30.74 2.37 36.91
N PRO A 418 29.63 2.11 37.61
CA PRO A 418 28.78 3.17 38.11
C PRO A 418 29.63 4.05 39.03
N GLY A 419 29.84 5.31 38.63
CA GLY A 419 30.64 6.26 39.38
C GLY A 419 30.16 6.36 40.83
N ARG A 420 31.08 6.13 41.78
CA ARG A 420 30.88 6.53 43.17
C ARG A 420 30.65 8.04 43.18
N ARG A 421 29.46 8.46 43.60
CA ARG A 421 29.22 9.85 44.02
C ARG A 421 30.01 10.06 45.32
N SER A 422 31.04 10.89 45.25
CA SER A 422 31.64 11.58 46.39
C SER A 422 30.98 12.93 46.56
#